data_AF-A0AA96SA29-F1
#
_entry.id   AF-A0AA96SA29-F1
#
_cell.length_a   1.000
_cell.length_b   1.000
_cell.length_c   1.000
_cell.angle_alpha   90.00
_cell.angle_beta   90.00
_cell.angle_gamma   90.00
#
_symmetry.space_group_name_H-M   'P 1'
#
loop_
_entity.id
_entity.type
_entity.pdbx_description
1 polymer ?
#
loop_
_entity_poly.entity_id
_entity_poly.type
_entity_poly.pdbx_seq_one_letter_code
_entity_poly.pdbx_strand_id
1 'polypeptide(L)' 'MMDQTLKDLLDMASLYGLLAKRYEYVDPQKHMHFELLHLKYVDQLEQHFKMLEKHHGPSSFSFSPPNAMY' A
#
# COMPACT_ATOMS: atom_id res chain seq x y z
N MET A 1 5.58 15.07 -10.83
CA MET A 1 6.68 14.18 -10.38
C MET A 1 6.11 13.25 -9.33
N MET A 2 6.37 11.95 -9.44
CA MET A 2 5.99 11.00 -8.38
C MET A 2 6.80 11.33 -7.14
N ASP A 3 6.15 11.35 -5.96
CA ASP A 3 6.83 11.62 -4.69
C ASP A 3 7.94 10.58 -4.48
N GLN A 4 9.18 11.05 -4.30
CA GLN A 4 10.34 10.18 -4.12
C GLN A 4 10.16 9.24 -2.92
N THR A 5 9.49 9.72 -1.86
CA THR A 5 9.14 8.92 -0.68
C THR A 5 8.24 7.75 -1.05
N LEU A 6 7.25 7.99 -1.91
CA LEU A 6 6.31 6.96 -2.34
C LEU A 6 6.99 5.89 -3.20
N LYS A 7 7.90 6.33 -4.08
CA LYS A 7 8.72 5.42 -4.88
C LYS A 7 9.60 4.53 -3.98
N ASP A 8 10.27 5.12 -3.00
CA ASP A 8 11.16 4.38 -2.10
C ASP A 8 10.38 3.37 -1.24
N LEU A 9 9.19 3.75 -0.74
CA LEU A 9 8.29 2.84 -0.01
C LEU A 9 7.83 1.67 -0.89
N LEU A 10 7.48 1.94 -2.15
CA LEU A 10 7.06 0.92 -3.11
C LEU A 10 8.20 -0.04 -3.46
N ASP A 11 9.41 0.48 -3.68
CA ASP A 11 10.60 -0.31 -3.98
C ASP A 11 10.92 -1.26 -2.80
N MET A 12 10.84 -0.76 -1.55
CA MET A 12 11.07 -1.57 -0.35
C MET A 12 9.98 -2.62 -0.12
N ALA A 13 8.71 -2.26 -0.26
CA ALA A 13 7.60 -3.21 -0.16
C ALA A 13 7.76 -4.34 -1.20
N SER A 14 8.10 -3.99 -2.44
CA SER A 14 8.29 -4.96 -3.52
C SER A 14 9.47 -5.90 -3.27
N LEU A 15 10.60 -5.36 -2.81
CA LEU A 15 11.79 -6.13 -2.47
C LEU A 15 11.48 -7.17 -1.37
N TYR A 16 10.85 -6.76 -0.28
CA TYR A 16 10.55 -7.68 0.82
C TYR A 16 9.48 -8.71 0.47
N GLY A 17 8.51 -8.36 -0.38
CA GLY A 17 7.54 -9.34 -0.89
C GLY A 17 8.21 -10.42 -1.75
N LEU A 18 9.19 -10.05 -2.57
CA LEU A 18 9.98 -11.03 -3.34
C LEU A 18 10.84 -11.92 -2.45
N LEU A 19 11.47 -11.35 -1.41
CA LEU A 19 12.26 -12.11 -0.44
C LEU A 19 11.37 -13.07 0.37
N ALA A 20 10.19 -12.63 0.82
CA ALA A 20 9.24 -13.49 1.52
C ALA A 20 8.86 -14.71 0.68
N LYS A 21 8.50 -14.50 -0.60
CA LYS A 21 8.20 -15.58 -1.55
C LYS A 21 9.38 -16.52 -1.78
N ARG A 22 10.60 -15.97 -1.91
CA ARG A 22 11.82 -16.78 -2.07
C ARG A 22 12.00 -17.78 -0.92
N TYR A 23 11.65 -17.39 0.30
CA TYR A 23 11.86 -18.21 1.49
C TYR A 23 10.62 -19.02 1.92
N GLU A 24 9.48 -18.87 1.24
CA GLU A 24 8.17 -19.49 1.57
C GLU A 24 8.27 -21.00 1.88
N TYR A 25 9.05 -21.73 1.08
CA TYR A 25 9.24 -23.18 1.23
C TYR A 25 10.66 -23.58 1.68
N VAL A 26 11.55 -22.61 1.88
CA VAL A 26 12.98 -22.86 2.17
C VAL A 26 13.29 -22.61 3.64
N ASP A 27 12.76 -21.53 4.21
CA ASP A 27 13.05 -21.10 5.58
C ASP A 27 11.86 -20.31 6.13
N PRO A 28 10.99 -20.97 6.93
CA PRO A 28 9.80 -20.33 7.49
C PRO A 28 10.10 -19.10 8.36
N GLN A 29 11.26 -19.08 9.04
CA GLN A 29 11.64 -17.95 9.88
C GLN A 29 12.02 -16.74 9.02
N LYS A 30 12.79 -16.96 7.95
CA LYS A 30 13.10 -15.88 7.00
C LYS A 30 11.87 -15.42 6.23
N HIS A 31 11.02 -16.34 5.81
CA HIS A 31 9.73 -16.00 5.19
C HIS A 31 8.94 -15.04 6.10
N MET A 32 8.68 -15.45 7.35
CA MET A 32 7.94 -14.61 8.31
C MET A 32 8.63 -13.27 8.57
N HIS A 33 9.96 -13.24 8.66
CA HIS A 33 10.70 -12.00 8.84
C HIS A 33 10.50 -11.01 7.68
N PHE A 34 10.64 -11.49 6.44
CA PHE A 34 10.45 -10.63 5.26
C PHE A 34 8.98 -10.31 4.99
N GLU A 35 8.04 -11.19 5.36
CA GLU A 35 6.60 -10.93 5.34
C GLU A 35 6.26 -9.74 6.25
N LEU A 36 6.76 -9.72 7.49
CA LEU A 36 6.53 -8.62 8.44
C LEU A 36 7.11 -7.30 7.94
N LEU A 37 8.29 -7.34 7.30
CA LEU A 37 8.87 -6.15 6.67
C LEU A 37 8.03 -5.67 5.49
N HIS A 38 7.59 -6.58 4.61
CA HIS A 38 6.71 -6.26 3.49
C HIS A 38 5.45 -5.54 3.97
N LEU A 39 4.74 -6.12 4.95
CA LEU A 39 3.53 -5.53 5.52
C LEU A 39 3.78 -4.13 6.12
N LYS A 40 4.88 -3.95 6.85
CA LYS A 40 5.27 -2.65 7.40
C LYS A 40 5.40 -1.57 6.31
N TYR A 41 6.06 -1.89 5.19
CA TYR A 41 6.23 -0.92 4.11
C TYR A 41 4.94 -0.69 3.30
N VAL A 42 4.10 -1.71 3.16
CA VAL A 42 2.75 -1.57 2.58
C VAL A 42 1.89 -0.62 3.44
N ASP A 43 1.89 -0.79 4.76
CA ASP A 43 1.16 0.09 5.69
C ASP A 43 1.62 1.55 5.57
N GLN A 44 2.94 1.78 5.51
CA GLN A 44 3.50 3.12 5.33
C GLN A 44 3.12 3.74 3.98
N LEU A 45 3.14 2.93 2.92
CA LEU A 45 2.72 3.35 1.58
C LEU A 45 1.22 3.74 1.56
N GLU A 46 0.36 2.93 2.17
CA GLU A 46 -1.07 3.24 2.30
C GLU A 46 -1.34 4.52 3.11
N GLN A 47 -0.62 4.71 4.21
CA GLN A 47 -0.75 5.93 5.01
C GLN A 47 -0.35 7.16 4.20
N HIS A 48 0.75 7.06 3.44
CA HIS A 48 1.20 8.15 2.58
C HIS A 48 0.19 8.47 1.47
N PHE A 49 -0.37 7.44 0.83
CA PHE A 49 -1.46 7.61 -0.15
C PHE A 49 -2.68 8.30 0.47
N LYS A 50 -3.14 7.85 1.65
CA LYS A 50 -4.28 8.48 2.37
C LYS A 50 -3.99 9.94 2.72
N MET A 51 -2.75 10.28 3.05
CA MET A 51 -2.36 11.68 3.29
C MET A 51 -2.39 12.51 2.01
N LEU A 52 -1.90 11.98 0.89
CA LEU A 52 -1.97 12.65 -0.41
C LEU A 52 -3.43 12.88 -0.83
N GLU A 53 -4.30 11.88 -0.72
CA GLU A 53 -5.74 12.02 -1.01
C GLU A 53 -6.40 13.11 -0.16
N LYS A 54 -6.05 13.20 1.14
CA LYS A 54 -6.57 14.26 2.02
C LYS A 54 -6.07 15.66 1.64
N HIS A 55 -4.82 15.80 1.22
CA HIS A 55 -4.23 17.10 0.83
C HIS A 55 -4.71 17.58 -0.53
N HIS A 56 -5.10 16.66 -1.43
CA HIS A 56 -5.71 17.02 -2.72
C HIS A 56 -7.19 17.43 -2.61
N GLY A 57 -7.74 17.48 -1.38
CA GLY A 57 -9.13 17.81 -1.11
C GLY A 57 -10.07 16.70 -1.57
N PRO A 58 -11.24 16.53 -0.94
CA PRO A 58 -12.27 15.71 -1.54
C PRO A 58 -12.67 16.42 -2.84
N SER A 59 -12.23 15.93 -4.00
CA SER A 59 -13.01 16.15 -5.21
C SER A 59 -14.37 15.54 -4.91
N SER A 60 -15.32 16.40 -4.59
CA SER A 60 -16.70 16.06 -4.27
C SER A 60 -17.35 15.41 -5.49
N PHE A 61 -17.04 14.14 -5.73
CA PHE A 61 -17.95 13.26 -6.45
C PHE A 61 -19.02 12.89 -5.44
N SER A 62 -19.97 13.81 -5.25
CA SER A 62 -21.27 13.48 -4.71
C SER A 62 -21.91 12.51 -5.70
N PHE A 63 -21.75 11.22 -5.45
CA PHE A 63 -22.59 10.23 -6.11
C PHE A 63 -23.99 10.40 -5.54
N SER A 64 -24.82 11.18 -6.22
CA SER A 64 -26.26 11.20 -5.97
C SER A 64 -26.82 9.89 -6.54
N PRO A 65 -27.29 8.93 -5.71
CA PRO A 65 -27.99 7.78 -6.24
C PRO A 65 -29.24 8.29 -6.98
N PRO A 66 -29.54 7.78 -8.19
CA PRO A 66 -30.75 8.17 -8.90
C PRO A 66 -31.96 7.83 -8.03
N ASN A 67 -32.77 8.87 -7.83
CA ASN A 67 -34.03 8.87 -7.08
C ASN A 67 -34.79 7.56 -7.30
N ALA A 68 -34.95 6.74 -6.26
CA ALA A 68 -35.88 5.62 -6.29
C ALA A 68 -37.30 6.22 -6.31
N MET A 69 -37.87 6.36 -7.50
CA MET A 69 -39.28 6.65 -7.68
C MET A 69 -40.09 5.48 -7.12
N TYR A 70 -40.77 5.71 -6.00
CA TYR A 70 -41.93 4.94 -5.57
C TYR A 70 -43.19 5.68 -6.01
#